data_AF-M0PIB4-F1
#
_entry.id   AF-M0PIB4-F1
#
_cell.length_a   1.000
_cell.length_b   1.000
_cell.length_c   1.000
_cell.angle_alpha   90.00
_cell.angle_beta   90.00
_cell.angle_gamma   90.00
#
_symmetry.space_group_name_H-M   'P 1'
#
loop_
_entity.id
_entity.type
_entity.pdbx_description
1 polymer ?
#
loop_
_entity_poly.entity_id
_entity_poly.type
_entity_poly.pdbx_seq_one_letter_code
_entity_poly.pdbx_strand_id
1 'polypeptide(L)' 'MLDEIFDVVIDEVAKLVPDVVWGAIFLVTGALVTMTGVAMVLGMTTLNGSVRLGGLLTAVGVLLIAGPLVTWYR' A
#
# COMPACT_ATOMS: atom_id res chain seq x y z
N MET A 1 -23.23 5.95 -12.93
CA MET A 1 -22.97 7.34 -13.39
C MET A 1 -21.68 7.89 -12.82
N LEU A 2 -21.49 7.94 -11.49
CA LEU A 2 -20.17 8.32 -10.93
C LEU A 2 -19.12 7.22 -11.11
N ASP A 3 -19.51 5.96 -11.00
CA ASP A 3 -18.61 4.81 -11.21
C ASP A 3 -17.98 4.83 -12.61
N GLU A 4 -18.76 5.09 -13.65
CA GLU A 4 -18.30 5.14 -15.03
C GLU A 4 -17.36 6.33 -15.30
N ILE A 5 -17.58 7.47 -14.63
CA ILE A 5 -16.65 8.62 -14.69
C ILE A 5 -15.33 8.28 -13.99
N PHE A 6 -15.38 7.64 -12.82
CA PHE A 6 -14.16 7.23 -12.11
C PHE A 6 -13.39 6.17 -12.89
N ASP A 7 -14.07 5.23 -13.54
CA ASP A 7 -13.44 4.15 -14.30
C ASP A 7 -12.66 4.72 -15.50
N VAL A 8 -13.28 5.63 -16.27
CA VAL A 8 -12.61 6.31 -17.39
C VAL A 8 -11.40 7.12 -16.93
N VAL A 9 -11.52 7.83 -15.80
CA VAL A 9 -10.41 8.64 -15.26
C VAL A 9 -9.28 7.76 -14.75
N ILE A 10 -9.59 6.67 -14.05
CA ILE A 10 -8.57 5.74 -13.52
C ILE A 10 -7.87 5.02 -14.68
N ASP A 11 -8.59 4.59 -15.72
CA ASP A 11 -8.00 3.90 -16.87
C ASP A 11 -7.05 4.81 -17.67
N GLU A 12 -7.43 6.07 -17.88
CA GLU A 12 -6.54 7.05 -18.54
C GLU A 12 -5.30 7.39 -17.70
N VAL A 13 -5.44 7.50 -16.38
CA VAL A 13 -4.28 7.69 -15.49
C VAL A 13 -3.40 6.44 -15.48
N ALA A 14 -3.98 5.25 -15.47
CA ALA A 14 -3.26 3.98 -15.49
C ALA A 14 -2.45 3.80 -16.79
N LYS A 15 -2.98 4.21 -17.95
CA LYS A 15 -2.26 4.20 -19.23
C LYS A 15 -1.04 5.13 -19.25
N LEU A 16 -1.10 6.23 -18.50
CA LEU A 16 -0.02 7.23 -18.47
C LEU A 16 1.15 6.80 -17.59
N VAL A 17 0.91 5.93 -16.60
CA VAL A 17 1.90 5.53 -15.59
C VAL A 17 2.35 4.10 -15.87
N PRO A 18 3.65 3.87 -16.14
CA PRO A 18 4.17 2.52 -16.38
C PRO A 18 3.89 1.57 -15.19
N ASP A 19 3.65 0.29 -15.47
CA ASP A 19 3.39 -0.75 -14.44
C ASP A 19 4.49 -0.83 -13.36
N VAL A 20 5.74 -0.56 -13.76
CA VAL A 20 6.89 -0.50 -12.84
C VAL A 20 6.75 0.67 -11.85
N VAL A 21 6.20 1.80 -12.27
CA VAL A 21 5.97 2.96 -11.39
C VAL A 21 4.86 2.64 -10.38
N TRP A 22 3.78 1.98 -10.83
CA TRP A 22 2.74 1.50 -9.92
C TRP A 22 3.30 0.54 -8.88
N GLY A 23 4.05 -0.48 -9.30
CA GLY A 23 4.67 -1.41 -8.36
C GLY A 23 5.62 -0.72 -7.38
N ALA A 24 6.38 0.29 -7.82
CA ALA A 24 7.24 1.09 -6.94
C ALA A 24 6.42 1.89 -5.91
N ILE A 25 5.29 2.50 -6.30
CA ILE A 25 4.39 3.20 -5.38
C ILE A 25 3.84 2.24 -4.33
N PHE A 26 3.40 1.05 -4.75
CA PHE A 26 2.90 0.01 -3.85
C PHE A 26 3.99 -0.47 -2.89
N LEU A 27 5.22 -0.66 -3.35
CA LEU A 27 6.36 -1.04 -2.51
C LEU A 27 6.69 0.04 -1.47
N VAL A 28 6.81 1.30 -1.89
CA VAL A 28 7.14 2.41 -0.98
C VAL A 28 6.03 2.60 0.05
N THR A 29 4.78 2.61 -0.40
CA THR A 29 3.61 2.76 0.48
C THR A 29 3.52 1.58 1.44
N GLY A 30 3.66 0.36 0.93
CA GLY A 30 3.66 -0.86 1.74
C GLY A 30 4.76 -0.85 2.79
N ALA A 31 5.99 -0.46 2.43
CA ALA A 31 7.10 -0.35 3.37
C ALA A 31 6.82 0.67 4.48
N LEU A 32 6.31 1.86 4.14
CA LEU A 32 5.94 2.88 5.12
C LEU A 32 4.82 2.41 6.06
N VAL A 33 3.79 1.76 5.52
CA VAL A 33 2.66 1.22 6.28
C VAL A 33 3.13 0.10 7.21
N THR A 34 3.98 -0.81 6.73
CA THR A 34 4.59 -1.86 7.55
C THR A 34 5.45 -1.28 8.67
N MET A 35 6.34 -0.33 8.37
CA MET A 35 7.17 0.32 9.39
C MET A 35 6.33 1.01 10.47
N THR A 36 5.27 1.70 10.06
CA THR A 36 4.34 2.37 10.99
C THR A 36 3.60 1.35 11.85
N GLY A 37 3.12 0.27 11.24
CA GLY A 37 2.45 -0.82 11.95
C GLY A 37 3.37 -1.48 12.98
N VAL A 38 4.59 -1.82 12.59
CA VAL A 38 5.61 -2.41 13.47
C VAL A 38 5.96 -1.44 14.59
N ALA A 39 6.18 -0.16 14.29
CA ALA A 39 6.49 0.84 15.31
C ALA A 39 5.34 1.00 16.32
N MET A 40 4.07 0.92 15.88
CA MET A 40 2.91 0.89 16.79
C MET A 40 2.89 -0.37 17.66
N VAL A 41 3.14 -1.54 17.09
CA VAL A 41 3.19 -2.81 17.84
C VAL A 41 4.28 -2.77 18.92
N LEU A 42 5.42 -2.17 18.60
CA LEU A 42 6.54 -2.02 19.51
C LEU A 42 6.41 -0.83 20.48
N GLY A 43 5.31 -0.06 20.40
CA GLY A 43 5.09 1.11 21.25
C GLY A 43 6.07 2.26 21.01
N MET A 44 6.69 2.33 19.83
CA MET A 44 7.69 3.34 19.45
C MET A 44 7.07 4.58 18.80
N THR A 45 5.75 4.59 18.55
CA THR A 45 5.06 5.73 17.95
C THR A 45 4.40 6.63 19.00
N THR A 46 4.35 7.93 18.73
CA THR A 46 3.56 8.89 19.53
C THR A 46 2.04 8.79 19.27
N LEU A 47 1.67 7.98 18.29
CA LEU A 47 0.29 7.65 18.00
C LEU A 47 -0.20 6.73 19.12
N ASN A 48 -1.27 7.12 19.81
CA ASN A 48 -1.94 6.33 20.85
C ASN A 48 -2.69 5.13 20.23
N GLY A 49 -2.04 4.42 19.31
CA GLY A 49 -2.57 3.34 18.52
C GLY A 49 -2.53 2.03 19.28
N SER A 50 -3.61 1.25 19.17
CA SER A 50 -3.66 -0.08 19.75
C SER A 50 -2.73 -1.04 19.01
N VAL A 51 -2.14 -2.01 19.72
CA VAL A 51 -1.37 -3.13 19.15
C VAL A 51 -2.15 -3.84 18.03
N ARG A 52 -3.48 -3.92 18.13
CA ARG A 52 -4.34 -4.47 17.07
C ARG A 52 -4.26 -3.68 15.76
N LEU A 53 -4.26 -2.35 15.85
CA LEU A 53 -4.14 -1.46 14.70
C LEU A 53 -2.76 -1.57 14.07
N GLY A 54 -1.71 -1.62 14.90
CA GLY A 54 -0.34 -1.82 14.44
C GLY A 54 -0.15 -3.16 13.71
N GLY A 55 -0.72 -4.25 14.24
CA GLY A 55 -0.71 -5.56 13.59
C GLY A 55 -1.45 -5.55 12.24
N LEU A 56 -2.60 -4.89 12.17
CA LEU A 56 -3.39 -4.77 10.94
C LEU A 56 -2.64 -3.96 9.87
N LEU A 57 -2.04 -2.83 10.25
CA LEU A 57 -1.17 -2.04 9.38
C LEU A 57 0.01 -2.87 8.87
N THR A 58 0.64 -3.65 9.75
CA THR A 58 1.76 -4.51 9.37
C THR A 58 1.34 -5.52 8.30
N ALA A 59 0.21 -6.20 8.49
CA ALA A 59 -0.32 -7.17 7.52
C ALA A 59 -0.69 -6.52 6.18
N VAL A 60 -1.35 -5.36 6.21
CA VAL A 60 -1.71 -4.60 5.00
C VAL A 60 -0.47 -4.15 4.24
N GLY A 61 0.53 -3.59 4.94
CA GLY A 61 1.77 -3.16 4.32
C GLY A 61 2.52 -4.31 3.65
N VAL A 62 2.56 -5.49 4.28
CA VAL A 62 3.16 -6.70 3.69
C VAL A 62 2.41 -7.14 2.43
N LEU A 63 1.07 -7.10 2.43
CA LEU A 63 0.27 -7.44 1.24
C LEU A 63 0.52 -6.46 0.08
N LEU A 64 0.65 -5.16 0.39
CA LEU A 64 0.98 -4.14 -0.62
C LEU A 64 2.37 -4.34 -1.22
N ILE A 65 3.32 -4.91 -0.45
CA ILE A 65 4.65 -5.27 -0.95
C ILE A 65 4.60 -6.55 -1.79
N ALA A 66 3.84 -7.55 -1.34
CA ALA A 66 3.79 -8.86 -1.99
C ALA A 66 3.20 -8.80 -3.41
N GLY A 67 2.19 -7.96 -3.65
CA GLY A 67 1.55 -7.82 -4.97
C GLY A 67 2.56 -7.47 -6.08
N PRO A 68 3.26 -6.33 -6.00
CA PRO A 68 4.29 -5.93 -6.96
C PRO A 68 5.41 -6.96 -7.12
N LEU A 69 5.85 -7.59 -6.02
CA LEU A 69 6.88 -8.63 -6.08
C LEU A 69 6.43 -9.84 -6.89
N VAL A 70 5.18 -10.28 -6.71
CA VAL A 70 4.61 -11.40 -7.47
C VAL A 70 4.44 -11.03 -8.94
N THR A 71 4.01 -9.81 -9.26
CA THR A 71 3.81 -9.39 -10.66
C THR A 71 5.12 -9.17 -11.40
N TRP A 72 6.19 -8.70 -10.74
CA TRP A 72 7.49 -8.50 -11.37
C TRP A 72 8.34 -9.76 -11.49
N TYR A 73 8.11 -10.75 -10.63
CA TYR A 73 8.85 -12.02 -10.67
C TYR A 73 8.29 -13.01 -11.72
N ARG A 74 7.07 -12.76 -12.22
CA ARG A 74 6.40 -13.60 -13.22
C ARG A 74 6.72 -13.15 -14.64
#